data_AF-A0A419ED34-F1
#
_entry.id   AF-A0A419ED34-F1
#
_cell.length_a   1.000
_cell.length_b   1.000
_cell.length_c   1.000
_cell.angle_alpha   90.00
_cell.angle_beta   90.00
_cell.angle_gamma   90.00
#
_symmetry.space_group_name_H-M   'P 1'
#
loop_
_entity.id
_entity.type
_entity.pdbx_description
1 polymer ?
#
loop_
_entity_poly.entity_id
_entity_poly.type
_entity_poly.pdbx_seq_one_letter_code
_entity_poly.pdbx_strand_id
1 'polypeptide(L)'
;MKLSDKAYLDLVLDPIRICAKYQPKFGQGAGGGGLSLSQFRKLYRSDPFYRWFGLDDPMMYAAHKAAGGMTSVYRQIGIGCEKLFRTAIKDSLGLSETDVKWSYNIPLPNGKSRTLYLDGRVPLDKIPDKSKRNRFRAWMKESAKNLGVDPSIFATLTGTVFEVRQGYKSKDSKRQNADIANAATAYTQTYLPCAAILSTQIDGDILLRYRAEKWTVLTGLTDENNPSISTYDFMRDIVGFDLASFFKRNSKILQAEIQEVLKALLSPGAE
;
A
#
# COMPACT_ATOMS: atom_id res chain seq x y z
N MET A 1 23.60 0.54 -3.08
CA MET A 1 23.73 1.04 -4.47
C MET A 1 22.35 1.49 -4.91
N LYS A 2 22.18 2.74 -5.34
CA LYS A 2 20.86 3.29 -5.73
C LYS A 2 20.39 2.60 -7.02
N LEU A 3 19.14 2.15 -7.05
CA LEU A 3 18.57 1.56 -8.27
C LEU A 3 18.48 2.59 -9.41
N SER A 4 18.40 2.09 -10.64
CA SER A 4 18.08 2.93 -11.80
C SER A 4 16.61 3.36 -11.78
N ASP A 5 16.27 4.44 -12.48
CA ASP A 5 14.88 4.92 -12.56
C ASP A 5 13.93 3.84 -13.10
N LYS A 6 14.40 3.08 -14.10
CA LYS A 6 13.68 1.93 -14.66
C LYS A 6 13.41 0.86 -13.61
N ALA A 7 14.40 0.50 -12.79
CA ALA A 7 14.21 -0.51 -11.75
C ALA A 7 13.19 -0.06 -10.69
N TYR A 8 13.15 1.23 -10.34
CA TYR A 8 12.08 1.77 -9.49
C TYR A 8 10.70 1.73 -10.17
N LEU A 9 10.63 1.99 -11.48
CA LEU A 9 9.40 1.92 -12.26
C LEU A 9 8.86 0.49 -12.33
N ASP A 10 9.73 -0.49 -12.55
CA ASP A 10 9.33 -1.90 -12.62
C ASP A 10 8.71 -2.40 -11.29
N LEU A 11 9.14 -1.85 -10.13
CA LEU A 11 8.48 -2.14 -8.84
C LEU A 11 6.98 -1.79 -8.84
N VAL A 12 6.59 -0.76 -9.59
CA VAL A 12 5.20 -0.30 -9.72
C VAL A 12 4.48 -1.05 -10.83
N LEU A 13 5.13 -1.25 -11.99
CA LEU A 13 4.49 -1.84 -13.17
C LEU A 13 4.29 -3.36 -13.05
N ASP A 14 5.23 -4.09 -12.46
CA ASP A 14 5.16 -5.56 -12.43
C ASP A 14 3.91 -6.10 -11.70
N PRO A 15 3.51 -5.56 -10.53
CA PRO A 15 2.24 -5.91 -9.90
C PRO A 15 1.03 -5.61 -10.81
N ILE A 16 1.03 -4.47 -11.50
CA ILE A 16 -0.08 -4.01 -12.36
C ILE A 16 -0.27 -4.95 -13.56
N ARG A 17 0.82 -5.37 -14.20
CA ARG A 17 0.81 -6.27 -15.36
C ARG A 17 0.11 -7.60 -15.11
N ILE A 18 0.12 -8.08 -13.86
CA ILE A 18 -0.57 -9.33 -13.48
C ILE A 18 -2.09 -9.19 -13.67
N CYS A 19 -2.66 -7.99 -13.54
CA CYS A 19 -4.10 -7.75 -13.68
C CYS A 19 -4.64 -8.06 -15.08
N ALA A 20 -3.82 -7.92 -16.13
CA ALA A 20 -4.26 -8.23 -17.50
C ALA A 20 -4.69 -9.70 -17.68
N LYS A 21 -4.18 -10.60 -16.82
CA LYS A 21 -4.49 -12.04 -16.82
C LYS A 21 -5.60 -12.42 -15.84
N TYR A 22 -6.26 -11.45 -15.22
CA TYR A 22 -7.30 -11.72 -14.22
C TYR A 22 -8.46 -12.51 -14.83
N GLN A 23 -8.87 -13.56 -14.12
CA GLN A 23 -10.07 -14.31 -14.41
C GLN A 23 -11.00 -14.29 -13.17
N PRO A 24 -12.32 -14.11 -13.38
CA PRO A 24 -13.28 -14.07 -12.28
C PRO A 24 -13.41 -15.43 -11.60
N LYS A 25 -13.61 -15.39 -10.28
CA LYS A 25 -13.87 -16.59 -9.46
C LYS A 25 -15.36 -16.68 -9.16
N PHE A 26 -15.96 -17.84 -9.41
CA PHE A 26 -17.38 -18.11 -9.17
C PHE A 26 -17.57 -19.22 -8.12
N GLY A 27 -17.23 -18.92 -6.87
CA GLY A 27 -17.52 -19.81 -5.73
C GLY A 27 -16.69 -21.08 -5.60
N GLN A 28 -15.84 -21.44 -6.58
CA GLN A 28 -15.00 -22.66 -6.55
C GLN A 28 -13.77 -22.58 -5.60
N GLY A 29 -13.87 -21.83 -4.50
CA GLY A 29 -12.83 -21.74 -3.48
C GLY A 29 -11.58 -20.95 -3.87
N ALA A 30 -10.63 -20.88 -2.93
CA ALA A 30 -9.42 -20.06 -3.06
C ALA A 30 -8.35 -20.63 -4.03
N GLY A 31 -8.43 -21.93 -4.37
CA GLY A 31 -7.39 -22.67 -5.10
C GLY A 31 -7.43 -22.59 -6.64
N GLY A 32 -8.53 -22.14 -7.25
CA GLY A 32 -8.64 -22.01 -8.71
C GLY A 32 -8.09 -20.68 -9.25
N GLY A 33 -7.46 -20.71 -10.43
CA GLY A 33 -6.93 -19.55 -11.16
C GLY A 33 -7.99 -18.58 -11.71
N GLY A 34 -9.28 -18.82 -11.42
CA GLY A 34 -10.43 -18.19 -12.07
C GLY A 34 -10.99 -19.09 -13.18
N LEU A 35 -12.10 -18.69 -13.80
CA LEU A 35 -12.72 -19.40 -14.92
C LEU A 35 -12.47 -18.67 -16.24
N SER A 36 -12.21 -19.42 -17.31
CA SER A 36 -12.32 -18.93 -18.69
C SER A 36 -13.78 -18.65 -19.06
N LEU A 37 -14.01 -17.93 -20.18
CA LEU A 37 -15.35 -17.73 -20.73
C LEU A 37 -16.05 -19.08 -21.01
N SER A 38 -15.36 -20.04 -21.62
CA SER A 38 -15.92 -21.37 -21.92
C SER A 38 -16.31 -22.13 -20.66
N GLN A 39 -15.49 -22.07 -19.60
CA GLN A 39 -15.80 -22.69 -18.30
C GLN A 39 -16.97 -21.99 -17.60
N PHE A 40 -17.03 -20.66 -17.65
CA PHE A 40 -18.15 -19.88 -17.14
C PHE A 40 -19.47 -20.26 -17.82
N ARG A 41 -19.48 -20.29 -19.16
CA ARG A 41 -20.68 -20.68 -19.93
C ARG A 41 -21.12 -22.09 -19.58
N LYS A 42 -20.18 -23.04 -19.50
CA LYS A 42 -20.50 -24.43 -19.10
C LYS A 42 -21.12 -24.49 -17.70
N LEU A 43 -20.57 -23.75 -16.75
CA LEU A 43 -21.09 -23.69 -15.38
C LEU A 43 -22.53 -23.13 -15.36
N TYR A 44 -22.74 -21.95 -15.95
CA TYR A 44 -24.04 -21.27 -15.89
C TYR A 44 -25.12 -21.94 -16.76
N ARG A 45 -24.75 -22.56 -17.89
CA ARG A 45 -25.70 -23.35 -18.72
C ARG A 45 -26.17 -24.63 -18.05
N SER A 46 -25.35 -25.20 -17.16
CA SER A 46 -25.70 -26.45 -16.49
C SER A 46 -26.81 -26.30 -15.46
N ASP A 47 -27.08 -25.07 -15.01
CA ASP A 47 -28.16 -24.73 -14.09
C ASP A 47 -29.36 -24.16 -14.88
N PRO A 48 -30.54 -24.82 -14.84
CA PRO A 48 -31.72 -24.35 -15.54
C PRO A 48 -32.16 -22.94 -15.13
N PHE A 49 -32.03 -22.59 -13.85
CA PHE A 49 -32.43 -21.27 -13.36
C PHE A 49 -31.58 -20.18 -13.99
N TYR A 50 -30.25 -20.29 -13.91
CA TYR A 50 -29.36 -19.30 -14.50
C TYR A 50 -29.46 -19.21 -16.03
N ARG A 51 -29.74 -20.35 -16.68
CA ARG A 51 -30.00 -20.38 -18.13
C ARG A 51 -31.28 -19.64 -18.51
N TRP A 52 -32.38 -19.77 -17.74
CA TRP A 52 -33.63 -19.07 -18.05
C TRP A 52 -33.48 -17.55 -18.02
N PHE A 53 -32.60 -17.04 -17.15
CA PHE A 53 -32.27 -15.62 -17.08
C PHE A 53 -31.17 -15.18 -18.06
N GLY A 54 -30.63 -16.09 -18.89
CA GLY A 54 -29.57 -15.77 -19.85
C GLY A 54 -28.24 -15.38 -19.21
N LEU A 55 -27.94 -15.87 -18.01
CA LEU A 55 -26.72 -15.49 -17.29
C LEU A 55 -25.45 -16.16 -17.81
N ASP A 56 -25.55 -17.07 -18.78
CA ASP A 56 -24.42 -17.64 -19.51
C ASP A 56 -23.92 -16.75 -20.68
N ASP A 57 -24.40 -15.51 -20.76
CA ASP A 57 -24.00 -14.55 -21.79
C ASP A 57 -22.52 -14.10 -21.64
N PRO A 58 -21.75 -13.95 -22.73
CA PRO A 58 -20.38 -13.42 -22.67
C PRO A 58 -20.25 -12.04 -22.03
N MET A 59 -21.27 -11.18 -22.12
CA MET A 59 -21.30 -9.88 -21.46
C MET A 59 -21.37 -10.00 -19.94
N MET A 60 -22.07 -11.01 -19.42
CA MET A 60 -22.08 -11.30 -17.97
C MET A 60 -20.68 -11.67 -17.48
N TYR A 61 -19.97 -12.52 -18.24
CA TYR A 61 -18.57 -12.84 -17.95
C TYR A 61 -17.67 -11.60 -17.98
N ALA A 62 -17.78 -10.78 -19.02
CA ALA A 62 -17.01 -9.55 -19.15
C ALA A 62 -17.26 -8.60 -17.96
N ALA A 63 -18.52 -8.43 -17.53
CA ALA A 63 -18.87 -7.62 -16.38
C ALA A 63 -18.23 -8.13 -15.08
N HIS A 64 -18.29 -9.45 -14.81
CA HIS A 64 -17.64 -10.05 -13.65
C HIS A 64 -16.10 -9.92 -13.69
N LYS A 65 -15.51 -10.15 -14.86
CA LYS A 65 -14.07 -10.00 -15.09
C LYS A 65 -13.63 -8.55 -14.86
N ALA A 66 -14.36 -7.58 -15.40
CA ALA A 66 -14.09 -6.16 -15.23
C ALA A 66 -14.22 -5.74 -13.75
N ALA A 67 -15.32 -6.08 -13.08
CA ALA A 67 -15.55 -5.70 -11.68
C ALA A 67 -14.46 -6.26 -10.74
N GLY A 68 -14.16 -7.56 -10.86
CA GLY A 68 -13.10 -8.20 -10.09
C GLY A 68 -11.70 -7.69 -10.47
N GLY A 69 -11.47 -7.48 -11.76
CA GLY A 69 -10.23 -6.95 -12.32
C GLY A 69 -9.91 -5.55 -11.82
N MET A 70 -10.89 -4.64 -11.80
CA MET A 70 -10.74 -3.28 -11.26
C MET A 70 -10.32 -3.28 -9.78
N THR A 71 -10.93 -4.16 -8.99
CA THR A 71 -10.53 -4.34 -7.57
C THR A 71 -9.07 -4.82 -7.47
N SER A 72 -8.65 -5.71 -8.37
CA SER A 72 -7.26 -6.17 -8.46
C SER A 72 -6.31 -5.03 -8.84
N VAL A 73 -6.65 -4.20 -9.83
CA VAL A 73 -5.83 -3.05 -10.27
C VAL A 73 -5.50 -2.13 -9.10
N TYR A 74 -6.52 -1.68 -8.36
CA TYR A 74 -6.29 -0.83 -7.19
C TYR A 74 -5.41 -1.51 -6.12
N ARG A 75 -5.56 -2.81 -5.91
CA ARG A 75 -4.72 -3.55 -4.97
C ARG A 75 -3.26 -3.60 -5.45
N GLN A 76 -3.04 -3.89 -6.73
CA GLN A 76 -1.70 -4.03 -7.30
C GLN A 76 -0.96 -2.70 -7.37
N ILE A 77 -1.65 -1.58 -7.65
CA ILE A 77 -1.06 -0.24 -7.51
C ILE A 77 -0.58 -0.02 -6.07
N GLY A 78 -1.40 -0.36 -5.07
CA GLY A 78 -1.00 -0.32 -3.67
C GLY A 78 0.28 -1.11 -3.37
N ILE A 79 0.34 -2.37 -3.81
CA ILE A 79 1.51 -3.25 -3.65
C ILE A 79 2.75 -2.68 -4.34
N GLY A 80 2.60 -2.18 -5.57
CA GLY A 80 3.72 -1.60 -6.32
C GLY A 80 4.27 -0.34 -5.67
N CYS A 81 3.38 0.54 -5.20
CA CYS A 81 3.77 1.75 -4.50
C CYS A 81 4.38 1.48 -3.11
N GLU A 82 3.90 0.47 -2.38
CA GLU A 82 4.51 0.01 -1.12
C GLU A 82 5.95 -0.44 -1.35
N LYS A 83 6.17 -1.28 -2.38
CA LYS A 83 7.52 -1.73 -2.78
C LYS A 83 8.41 -0.55 -3.14
N LEU A 84 7.93 0.36 -3.99
CA LEU A 84 8.67 1.57 -4.37
C LEU A 84 9.05 2.40 -3.15
N PHE A 85 8.09 2.69 -2.25
CA PHE A 85 8.33 3.48 -1.05
C PHE A 85 9.40 2.84 -0.16
N ARG A 86 9.26 1.54 0.15
CA ARG A 86 10.22 0.79 0.97
C ARG A 86 11.62 0.78 0.34
N THR A 87 11.71 0.55 -0.97
CA THR A 87 13.00 0.54 -1.68
C THR A 87 13.62 1.93 -1.76
N ALA A 88 12.82 2.98 -1.97
CA ALA A 88 13.30 4.36 -1.97
C ALA A 88 13.88 4.77 -0.61
N ILE A 89 13.21 4.41 0.49
CA ILE A 89 13.74 4.59 1.86
C ILE A 89 15.06 3.83 2.04
N LYS A 90 15.08 2.54 1.69
CA LYS A 90 16.25 1.67 1.81
C LYS A 90 17.47 2.30 1.14
N ASP A 91 17.33 2.64 -0.14
CA ASP A 91 18.45 3.13 -0.94
C ASP A 91 18.88 4.55 -0.54
N SER A 92 17.91 5.43 -0.23
CA SER A 92 18.22 6.84 0.06
C SER A 92 18.83 7.02 1.44
N LEU A 93 18.42 6.20 2.43
CA LEU A 93 18.96 6.24 3.78
C LEU A 93 20.13 5.26 3.99
N GLY A 94 20.45 4.41 3.01
CA GLY A 94 21.56 3.46 3.12
C GLY A 94 21.30 2.30 4.07
N LEU A 95 20.05 1.86 4.16
CA LEU A 95 19.60 0.76 5.02
C LEU A 95 19.71 -0.59 4.28
N SER A 96 19.73 -1.68 5.03
CA SER A 96 19.66 -3.03 4.46
C SER A 96 18.21 -3.48 4.22
N GLU A 97 18.03 -4.60 3.50
CA GLU A 97 16.72 -5.23 3.27
C GLU A 97 16.00 -5.64 4.55
N THR A 98 16.75 -6.01 5.60
CA THR A 98 16.18 -6.42 6.88
C THR A 98 15.82 -5.21 7.74
N ASP A 99 16.55 -4.10 7.63
CA ASP A 99 16.26 -2.86 8.36
C ASP A 99 14.90 -2.28 7.97
N VAL A 100 14.55 -2.35 6.68
CA VAL A 100 13.31 -1.77 6.15
C VAL A 100 12.07 -2.66 6.27
N LYS A 101 12.22 -3.84 6.87
CA LYS A 101 11.10 -4.75 7.17
C LYS A 101 10.82 -4.72 8.66
N TRP A 102 9.54 -4.72 9.02
CA TRP A 102 9.11 -4.88 10.40
C TRP A 102 7.99 -5.88 10.50
N SER A 103 8.05 -6.68 11.55
CA SER A 103 7.06 -7.70 11.85
C SER A 103 7.03 -8.00 13.33
N TYR A 104 5.89 -8.47 13.82
CA TYR A 104 5.73 -8.90 15.19
C TYR A 104 4.72 -10.03 15.30
N ASN A 105 4.82 -10.80 16.38
CA ASN A 105 3.93 -11.92 16.63
C ASN A 105 2.80 -11.50 17.57
N ILE A 106 1.58 -11.89 17.23
CA ILE A 106 0.44 -11.82 18.14
C ILE A 106 0.04 -13.24 18.57
N PRO A 107 -0.29 -13.47 19.85
CA PRO A 107 -0.83 -14.74 20.29
C PRO A 107 -2.26 -14.92 19.76
N LEU A 108 -2.63 -16.15 19.44
CA LEU A 108 -3.98 -16.57 19.07
C LEU A 108 -4.62 -17.37 20.22
N PRO A 109 -5.95 -17.38 20.35
CA PRO A 109 -6.64 -18.12 21.43
C PRO A 109 -6.33 -19.62 21.48
N ASN A 110 -5.90 -20.20 20.37
CA ASN A 110 -5.54 -21.62 20.26
C ASN A 110 -4.07 -21.92 20.62
N GLY A 111 -3.37 -20.98 21.27
CA GLY A 111 -1.96 -21.11 21.66
C GLY A 111 -0.96 -20.95 20.50
N LYS A 112 -1.41 -20.75 19.26
CA LYS A 112 -0.53 -20.43 18.12
C LYS A 112 -0.21 -18.95 18.10
N SER A 113 0.77 -18.55 17.28
CA SER A 113 1.05 -17.15 16.99
C SER A 113 0.78 -16.83 15.51
N ARG A 114 0.43 -15.57 15.24
CA ARG A 114 0.34 -15.01 13.90
C ARG A 114 1.36 -13.89 13.77
N THR A 115 2.18 -13.93 12.73
CA THR A 115 3.07 -12.81 12.39
C THR A 115 2.32 -11.75 11.59
N LEU A 116 2.40 -10.51 12.04
CA LEU A 116 1.93 -9.32 11.34
C LEU A 116 3.14 -8.56 10.78
N TYR A 117 2.95 -7.90 9.66
CA TYR A 117 3.98 -7.14 8.95
C TYR A 117 3.48 -5.71 8.72
N LEU A 118 4.40 -4.75 8.76
CA LEU A 118 4.17 -3.41 8.24
C LEU A 118 5.06 -3.15 7.01
N ASP A 119 4.65 -2.14 6.27
CA ASP A 119 5.13 -1.85 4.92
C ASP A 119 6.54 -1.28 4.88
N GLY A 120 7.02 -0.67 5.97
CA GLY A 120 8.37 -0.15 6.08
C GLY A 120 8.86 0.07 7.51
N ARG A 121 10.18 0.17 7.67
CA ARG A 121 10.84 0.57 8.93
C ARG A 121 12.09 1.39 8.66
N VAL A 122 12.35 2.35 9.54
CA VAL A 122 13.59 3.14 9.57
C VAL A 122 14.12 3.17 10.99
N PRO A 123 15.10 2.32 11.34
CA PRO A 123 15.83 2.41 12.59
C PRO A 123 16.90 3.51 12.51
N LEU A 124 16.91 4.46 13.46
CA LEU A 124 17.80 5.61 13.44
C LEU A 124 19.28 5.23 13.52
N ASP A 125 19.63 4.24 14.35
CA ASP A 125 21.00 3.77 14.54
C ASP A 125 21.59 3.14 13.27
N LYS A 126 20.73 2.62 12.39
CA LYS A 126 21.11 1.96 11.13
C LYS A 126 21.31 2.91 9.95
N ILE A 127 20.92 4.18 10.03
CA ILE A 127 21.20 5.17 8.97
C ILE A 127 22.68 5.57 9.04
N PRO A 128 23.60 5.11 8.16
CA PRO A 128 25.03 5.36 8.31
C PRO A 128 25.42 6.84 8.21
N ASP A 129 24.73 7.59 7.35
CA ASP A 129 24.98 9.02 7.14
C ASP A 129 24.38 9.84 8.31
N LYS A 130 25.26 10.50 9.08
CA LYS A 130 24.87 11.31 10.24
C LYS A 130 23.96 12.49 9.88
N SER A 131 24.16 13.12 8.72
CA SER A 131 23.33 14.24 8.28
C SER A 131 21.90 13.77 7.99
N LYS A 132 21.76 12.67 7.24
CA LYS A 132 20.45 12.05 6.96
C LYS A 132 19.77 11.58 8.25
N ARG A 133 20.53 10.96 9.15
CA ARG A 133 20.04 10.51 10.46
C ARG A 133 19.50 11.66 11.30
N ASN A 134 20.25 12.76 11.39
CA ASN A 134 19.83 13.95 12.14
C ASN A 134 18.58 14.58 11.53
N ARG A 135 18.51 14.69 10.21
CA ARG A 135 17.33 15.17 9.49
C ARG A 135 16.10 14.31 9.75
N PHE A 136 16.24 12.99 9.67
CA PHE A 136 15.15 12.06 9.95
C PHE A 136 14.69 12.15 11.42
N ARG A 137 15.63 12.19 12.37
CA ARG A 137 15.32 12.35 13.80
C ARG A 137 14.63 13.70 14.09
N ALA A 138 15.03 14.78 13.42
CA ALA A 138 14.39 16.08 13.55
C ALA A 138 12.93 16.04 13.06
N TRP A 139 12.68 15.41 11.90
CA TRP A 139 11.32 15.18 11.41
C TRP A 139 10.49 14.31 12.38
N MET A 140 11.08 13.24 12.92
CA MET A 140 10.39 12.41 13.93
C MET A 140 10.01 13.24 15.16
N LYS A 141 10.91 14.11 15.64
CA LYS A 141 10.68 14.97 16.80
C LYS A 141 9.53 15.94 16.56
N GLU A 142 9.51 16.57 15.38
CA GLU A 142 8.46 17.50 15.00
C GLU A 142 7.11 16.78 14.84
N SER A 143 7.11 15.61 14.19
CA SER A 143 5.90 14.79 14.04
C SER A 143 5.34 14.35 15.40
N ALA A 144 6.19 13.86 16.30
CA ALA A 144 5.81 13.46 17.65
C ALA A 144 5.26 14.65 18.47
N LYS A 145 5.90 15.82 18.38
CA LYS A 145 5.44 17.06 19.00
C LYS A 145 4.05 17.46 18.51
N ASN A 146 3.81 17.42 17.20
CA ASN A 146 2.51 17.76 16.59
C ASN A 146 1.37 16.82 17.02
N LEU A 147 1.70 15.59 17.43
CA LEU A 147 0.75 14.63 17.98
C LEU A 147 0.57 14.78 19.50
N GLY A 148 1.39 15.59 20.17
CA GLY A 148 1.43 15.70 21.63
C GLY A 148 2.00 14.46 22.31
N VAL A 149 2.97 13.78 21.67
CA VAL A 149 3.76 12.72 22.31
C VAL A 149 4.69 13.36 23.33
N ASP A 150 4.68 12.84 24.56
CA ASP A 150 5.51 13.37 25.64
C ASP A 150 7.01 13.29 25.29
N PRO A 151 7.82 14.33 25.58
CA PRO A 151 9.26 14.33 25.29
C PRO A 151 10.02 13.14 25.89
N SER A 152 9.62 12.64 27.06
CA SER A 152 10.24 11.46 27.69
C SER A 152 9.96 10.19 26.90
N ILE A 153 8.75 10.04 26.35
CA ILE A 153 8.40 8.94 25.44
C ILE A 153 9.17 9.08 24.14
N PHE A 154 9.23 10.28 23.55
CA PHE A 154 10.01 10.52 22.32
C PHE A 154 11.49 10.14 22.50
N ALA A 155 12.07 10.41 23.67
CA ALA A 155 13.46 10.06 23.96
C ALA A 155 13.74 8.55 23.87
N THR A 156 12.73 7.71 24.09
CA THR A 156 12.83 6.24 23.95
C THR A 156 12.74 5.75 22.51
N LEU A 157 12.22 6.57 21.57
CA LEU A 157 11.95 6.11 20.21
C LEU A 157 13.25 5.90 19.43
N THR A 158 13.37 4.71 18.84
CA THR A 158 14.54 4.24 18.09
C THR A 158 14.38 4.38 16.58
N GLY A 159 13.18 4.69 16.09
CA GLY A 159 12.91 4.84 14.67
C GLY A 159 11.45 5.07 14.33
N THR A 160 11.10 4.83 13.07
CA THR A 160 9.73 4.91 12.56
C THR A 160 9.34 3.62 11.84
N VAL A 161 8.10 3.18 11.99
CA VAL A 161 7.48 2.13 11.16
C VAL A 161 6.36 2.72 10.32
N PHE A 162 6.22 2.21 9.10
CA PHE A 162 5.34 2.77 8.09
C PHE A 162 4.25 1.78 7.69
N GLU A 163 3.02 2.25 7.62
CA GLU A 163 1.94 1.66 6.85
C GLU A 163 1.76 2.51 5.58
N VAL A 164 1.90 1.92 4.41
CA VAL A 164 1.85 2.62 3.12
C VAL A 164 0.52 2.31 2.44
N ARG A 165 -0.21 3.37 2.07
CA ARG A 165 -1.50 3.23 1.40
C ARG A 165 -1.50 4.09 0.14
N GLN A 166 -2.01 3.56 -0.98
CA GLN A 166 -2.30 4.42 -2.14
C GLN A 166 -3.38 5.47 -1.82
N GLY A 167 -4.29 5.14 -0.91
CA GLY A 167 -5.45 5.91 -0.50
C GLY A 167 -6.22 5.12 0.56
N TYR A 168 -7.01 5.81 1.35
CA TYR A 168 -7.76 5.26 2.47
C TYR A 168 -9.26 5.47 2.26
N LYS A 169 -9.88 4.61 1.45
CA LYS A 169 -11.31 4.66 1.10
C LYS A 169 -12.22 3.85 2.02
N SER A 170 -11.64 3.08 2.93
CA SER A 170 -12.35 2.05 3.68
C SER A 170 -12.90 2.60 5.00
N LYS A 171 -14.23 2.73 5.11
CA LYS A 171 -14.88 2.97 6.41
C LYS A 171 -15.08 1.69 7.24
N ASP A 172 -14.55 0.55 6.78
CA ASP A 172 -14.57 -0.71 7.52
C ASP A 172 -13.86 -0.57 8.88
N SER A 173 -14.61 -0.81 9.95
CA SER A 173 -14.13 -0.65 11.33
C SER A 173 -13.07 -1.68 11.70
N LYS A 174 -13.10 -2.89 11.10
CA LYS A 174 -12.09 -3.93 11.36
C LYS A 174 -10.72 -3.47 10.87
N ARG A 175 -10.64 -2.90 9.67
CA ARG A 175 -9.39 -2.32 9.14
C ARG A 175 -8.87 -1.18 10.01
N GLN A 176 -9.74 -0.25 10.39
CA GLN A 176 -9.33 0.88 11.24
C GLN A 176 -8.78 0.40 12.60
N ASN A 177 -9.43 -0.57 13.23
CA ASN A 177 -8.99 -1.10 14.52
C ASN A 177 -7.68 -1.88 14.40
N ALA A 178 -7.47 -2.62 13.31
CA ALA A 178 -6.20 -3.30 13.05
C ALA A 178 -5.05 -2.30 12.89
N ASP A 179 -5.29 -1.24 12.15
CA ASP A 179 -4.35 -0.16 11.91
C ASP A 179 -3.97 0.59 13.22
N ILE A 180 -4.94 0.87 14.10
CA ILE A 180 -4.69 1.44 15.44
C ILE A 180 -3.90 0.46 16.32
N ALA A 181 -4.22 -0.84 16.29
CA ALA A 181 -3.48 -1.85 17.05
C ALA A 181 -2.02 -1.98 16.57
N ASN A 182 -1.77 -1.85 15.27
CA ASN A 182 -0.42 -1.78 14.71
C ASN A 182 0.33 -0.55 15.23
N ALA A 183 -0.32 0.62 15.24
CA ALA A 183 0.27 1.86 15.76
C ALA A 183 0.63 1.76 17.26
N ALA A 184 -0.26 1.20 18.08
CA ALA A 184 0.00 0.95 19.49
C ALA A 184 1.19 -0.02 19.68
N THR A 185 1.26 -1.09 18.88
CA THR A 185 2.37 -2.05 18.95
C THR A 185 3.71 -1.44 18.51
N ALA A 186 3.70 -0.50 17.56
CA ALA A 186 4.90 0.24 17.20
C ALA A 186 5.49 0.98 18.41
N TYR A 187 4.64 1.69 19.16
CA TYR A 187 5.06 2.41 20.37
C TYR A 187 5.63 1.48 21.44
N THR A 188 5.00 0.32 21.69
CA THR A 188 5.54 -0.65 22.67
C THR A 188 6.89 -1.25 22.25
N GLN A 189 7.21 -1.19 20.94
CA GLN A 189 8.50 -1.58 20.40
C GLN A 189 9.43 -0.39 20.12
N THR A 190 9.16 0.78 20.72
CA THR A 190 9.98 2.00 20.61
C THR A 190 10.04 2.63 19.21
N TYR A 191 9.01 2.44 18.38
CA TYR A 191 8.90 3.09 17.08
C TYR A 191 7.78 4.12 17.05
N LEU A 192 8.04 5.26 16.40
CA LEU A 192 6.98 6.18 15.99
C LEU A 192 6.18 5.51 14.85
N PRO A 193 4.87 5.28 14.98
CA PRO A 193 4.08 4.81 13.85
C PRO A 193 3.82 5.96 12.87
N CYS A 194 3.84 5.64 11.58
CA CYS A 194 3.50 6.57 10.50
C CYS A 194 2.63 5.88 9.43
N ALA A 195 1.52 6.50 9.04
CA ALA A 195 0.74 6.14 7.87
C ALA A 195 1.14 7.07 6.72
N ALA A 196 1.75 6.51 5.67
CA ALA A 196 2.12 7.22 4.46
C ALA A 196 1.06 6.96 3.38
N ILE A 197 0.18 7.93 3.17
CA ILE A 197 -0.91 7.86 2.20
C ILE A 197 -0.52 8.66 0.96
N LEU A 198 -0.47 8.00 -0.20
CA LEU A 198 0.04 8.59 -1.45
C LEU A 198 -0.97 9.49 -2.18
N SER A 199 -2.24 9.45 -1.78
CA SER A 199 -3.29 10.33 -2.29
C SER A 199 -3.87 11.21 -1.19
N THR A 200 -4.65 12.20 -1.60
CA THR A 200 -5.47 13.02 -0.70
C THR A 200 -6.74 12.31 -0.24
N GLN A 201 -6.98 11.08 -0.68
CA GLN A 201 -8.20 10.33 -0.41
C GLN A 201 -8.12 9.61 0.94
N ILE A 202 -8.37 10.33 2.02
CA ILE A 202 -8.66 9.80 3.35
C ILE A 202 -9.83 10.60 3.94
N ASP A 203 -10.77 9.92 4.59
CA ASP A 203 -11.88 10.55 5.27
C ASP A 203 -11.39 11.35 6.50
N GLY A 204 -11.94 12.56 6.70
CA GLY A 204 -11.52 13.48 7.76
C GLY A 204 -11.68 12.90 9.17
N ASP A 205 -12.74 12.13 9.41
CA ASP A 205 -12.98 11.51 10.72
C ASP A 205 -11.92 10.44 11.02
N ILE A 206 -11.51 9.70 9.99
CA ILE A 206 -10.45 8.67 10.11
C ILE A 206 -9.10 9.33 10.35
N LEU A 207 -8.80 10.43 9.63
CA LEU A 207 -7.57 11.20 9.84
C LEU A 207 -7.49 11.74 11.27
N LEU A 208 -8.58 12.33 11.77
CA LEU A 208 -8.68 12.83 13.15
C LEU A 208 -8.51 11.69 14.16
N ARG A 209 -9.19 10.55 13.94
CA ARG A 209 -9.08 9.37 14.79
C ARG A 209 -7.64 8.86 14.88
N TYR A 210 -6.94 8.73 13.75
CA TYR A 210 -5.55 8.25 13.75
C TYR A 210 -4.60 9.20 14.46
N ARG A 211 -4.77 10.51 14.27
CA ARG A 211 -3.97 11.52 14.99
C ARG A 211 -4.25 11.51 16.50
N ALA A 212 -5.50 11.30 16.90
CA ALA A 212 -5.87 11.16 18.31
C ALA A 212 -5.13 9.98 18.98
N GLU A 213 -4.97 8.87 18.26
CA GLU A 213 -4.18 7.68 18.65
C GLU A 213 -2.66 7.87 18.48
N LYS A 214 -2.19 9.12 18.35
CA LYS A 214 -0.76 9.47 18.21
C LYS A 214 -0.10 8.83 17.00
N TRP A 215 -0.86 8.60 15.92
CA TRP A 215 -0.30 8.12 14.67
C TRP A 215 0.06 9.28 13.75
N THR A 216 1.32 9.34 13.30
CA THR A 216 1.71 10.30 12.26
C THR A 216 0.99 9.93 10.97
N VAL A 217 0.24 10.85 10.38
CA VAL A 217 -0.45 10.59 9.09
C VAL A 217 0.01 11.61 8.06
N LEU A 218 0.69 11.11 7.04
CA LEU A 218 1.09 11.84 5.85
C LEU A 218 0.11 11.54 4.71
N THR A 219 -0.27 12.56 3.94
CA THR A 219 -1.21 12.44 2.82
C THR A 219 -0.58 12.86 1.51
N GLY A 220 -1.25 12.57 0.40
CA GLY A 220 -0.73 12.83 -0.95
C GLY A 220 -0.79 14.30 -1.39
N LEU A 221 -0.65 15.25 -0.47
CA LEU A 221 -0.54 16.66 -0.79
C LEU A 221 0.79 16.94 -1.50
N THR A 222 0.78 17.74 -2.55
CA THR A 222 1.99 18.18 -3.26
C THR A 222 2.22 19.67 -3.02
N ASP A 223 3.49 20.08 -2.95
CA ASP A 223 3.90 21.49 -2.90
C ASP A 223 3.48 22.27 -1.62
N GLU A 224 3.19 21.55 -0.53
CA GLU A 224 2.90 22.17 0.79
C GLU A 224 4.17 22.64 1.52
N ASN A 225 5.35 22.17 1.07
CA ASN A 225 6.63 22.34 1.75
C ASN A 225 6.56 21.91 3.23
N ASN A 226 5.78 20.87 3.51
CA ASN A 226 5.51 20.41 4.86
C ASN A 226 5.62 18.87 4.97
N PRO A 227 6.80 18.35 5.31
CA PRO A 227 7.03 16.90 5.44
C PRO A 227 6.31 16.27 6.64
N SER A 228 5.70 17.06 7.53
CA SER A 228 4.90 16.55 8.65
C SER A 228 3.47 16.18 8.26
N ILE A 229 3.02 16.59 7.07
CA ILE A 229 1.67 16.30 6.56
C ILE A 229 1.66 15.73 5.14
N SER A 230 2.71 15.96 4.34
CA SER A 230 2.80 15.48 2.96
C SER A 230 3.74 14.29 2.84
N THR A 231 3.25 13.21 2.24
CA THR A 231 4.07 12.05 1.87
C THR A 231 5.12 12.43 0.83
N TYR A 232 4.79 13.33 -0.10
CA TYR A 232 5.71 13.74 -1.16
C TYR A 232 6.82 14.65 -0.64
N ASP A 233 6.50 15.61 0.22
CA ASP A 233 7.50 16.46 0.87
C ASP A 233 8.37 15.65 1.82
N PHE A 234 7.79 14.71 2.60
CA PHE A 234 8.57 13.78 3.42
C PHE A 234 9.59 12.98 2.59
N MET A 235 9.15 12.40 1.48
CA MET A 235 10.03 11.61 0.62
C MET A 235 11.14 12.48 0.00
N ARG A 236 10.82 13.68 -0.47
CA ARG A 236 11.79 14.60 -1.05
C ARG A 236 12.78 15.12 -0.01
N ASP A 237 12.28 15.70 1.08
CA ASP A 237 13.08 16.51 1.99
C ASP A 237 13.73 15.68 3.09
N ILE A 238 13.03 14.65 3.60
CA ILE A 238 13.52 13.84 4.72
C ILE A 238 14.25 12.60 4.22
N VAL A 239 13.63 11.85 3.29
CA VAL A 239 14.23 10.63 2.75
C VAL A 239 15.30 10.95 1.69
N GLY A 240 15.08 11.97 0.86
CA GLY A 240 15.98 12.33 -0.25
C GLY A 240 15.63 11.64 -1.58
N PHE A 241 14.37 11.22 -1.74
CA PHE A 241 13.83 10.65 -2.97
C PHE A 241 12.59 11.44 -3.40
N ASP A 242 12.70 12.18 -4.49
CA ASP A 242 11.57 12.94 -5.03
C ASP A 242 10.57 12.01 -5.73
N LEU A 243 9.61 11.52 -4.94
CA LEU A 243 8.57 10.60 -5.35
C LEU A 243 7.55 11.26 -6.30
N ALA A 244 7.27 12.56 -6.12
CA ALA A 244 6.35 13.30 -6.99
C ALA A 244 6.96 13.45 -8.39
N SER A 245 8.22 13.90 -8.47
CA SER A 245 8.95 13.97 -9.73
C SER A 245 9.10 12.60 -10.38
N PHE A 246 9.17 11.51 -9.60
CA PHE A 246 9.21 10.14 -10.12
C PHE A 246 7.92 9.75 -10.83
N PHE A 247 6.77 9.97 -10.21
CA PHE A 247 5.50 9.68 -10.87
C PHE A 247 5.25 10.60 -12.06
N LYS A 248 5.63 11.88 -11.95
CA LYS A 248 5.45 12.86 -13.03
C LYS A 248 6.22 12.47 -14.30
N ARG A 249 7.51 12.15 -14.17
CA ARG A 249 8.35 11.77 -15.32
C ARG A 249 7.94 10.45 -15.96
N ASN A 250 7.40 9.52 -15.17
CA ASN A 250 6.95 8.21 -15.64
C ASN A 250 5.45 8.13 -15.95
N SER A 251 4.72 9.25 -15.84
CA SER A 251 3.26 9.31 -15.96
C SER A 251 2.72 8.73 -17.26
N LYS A 252 3.37 9.02 -18.39
CA LYS A 252 2.98 8.48 -19.70
C LYS A 252 3.04 6.95 -19.75
N ILE A 253 4.10 6.37 -19.18
CA ILE A 253 4.29 4.91 -19.14
C ILE A 253 3.26 4.27 -18.21
N LEU A 254 3.07 4.85 -17.02
CA LEU A 254 2.09 4.39 -16.03
C LEU A 254 0.67 4.41 -16.61
N GLN A 255 0.30 5.49 -17.30
CA GLN A 255 -1.02 5.61 -17.94
C GLN A 255 -1.20 4.60 -19.06
N ALA A 256 -0.20 4.41 -19.92
CA ALA A 256 -0.25 3.43 -21.00
C ALA A 256 -0.43 2.00 -20.46
N GLU A 257 0.33 1.62 -19.42
CA GLU A 257 0.20 0.29 -18.81
C GLU A 257 -1.20 0.07 -18.21
N ILE A 258 -1.76 1.07 -17.52
CA ILE A 258 -3.13 0.98 -17.00
C ILE A 258 -4.15 0.84 -18.14
N GLN A 259 -4.00 1.61 -19.23
CA GLN A 259 -4.89 1.51 -20.39
C GLN A 259 -4.87 0.11 -21.00
N GLU A 260 -3.69 -0.50 -21.17
CA GLU A 260 -3.57 -1.87 -21.70
C GLU A 260 -4.22 -2.90 -20.77
N VAL A 261 -4.00 -2.79 -19.45
CA VAL A 261 -4.68 -3.65 -18.47
C VAL A 261 -6.20 -3.50 -18.54
N LEU A 262 -6.71 -2.28 -18.64
CA LEU A 262 -8.16 -2.03 -18.72
C LEU A 262 -8.77 -2.61 -19.99
N LYS A 263 -8.12 -2.46 -21.16
CA LYS A 263 -8.56 -3.09 -22.41
C LYS A 263 -8.63 -4.61 -22.28
N ALA A 264 -7.63 -5.23 -21.64
CA ALA A 264 -7.61 -6.67 -21.42
C ALA A 264 -8.73 -7.15 -20.45
N LEU A 265 -9.05 -6.35 -19.44
CA LEU A 265 -10.10 -6.66 -18.46
C LEU A 265 -11.52 -6.52 -19.02
N LEU A 266 -11.75 -5.53 -19.88
CA LEU A 266 -13.05 -5.28 -20.50
C LEU A 266 -13.35 -6.23 -21.66
N SER A 267 -12.31 -6.83 -22.25
CA SER A 267 -12.48 -7.82 -23.29
C SER A 267 -12.89 -9.17 -22.68
N PRO A 268 -13.99 -9.82 -23.15
CA PRO A 268 -14.42 -11.14 -22.65
C PRO A 268 -13.38 -12.25 -22.89
N GLY A 269 -12.36 -11.99 -23.72
CA GLY A 269 -11.40 -12.99 -24.19
C GLY A 269 -11.90 -13.67 -25.46
N ALA A 270 -11.01 -14.32 -26.19
CA ALA A 270 -11.40 -15.18 -27.32
C ALA A 270 -12.13 -16.43 -26.81
N GLU A 271 -13.06 -16.97 -27.62
CA GLU A 271 -13.74 -18.25 -27.36
C GLU A 271 -12.77 -19.44 -27.27
#